data_AF-A0A1S9BXG7-F1
#
_entry.id   AF-A0A1S9BXG7-F1
#
_cell.length_a   1.000
_cell.length_b   1.000
_cell.length_c   1.000
_cell.angle_alpha   90.00
_cell.angle_beta   90.00
_cell.angle_gamma   90.00
#
_symmetry.space_group_name_H-M   'P 1'
#
loop_
_entity.id
_entity.type
_entity.pdbx_description
1 polymer ?
#
loop_
_entity_poly.entity_id
_entity_poly.type
_entity_poly.pdbx_seq_one_letter_code
_entity_poly.pdbx_strand_id
1 'polypeptide(L)'
;MSAAVKKLKSNSGATLMMALLFFAICAVTGSMILLSATATAGRLSVMRDTDQNYYAVRSATKFVEKQLNKKEYIEAEEKVRKHVEMVPITDPVTGNVSYKTKTTYIYTPPVFYKVEVDDSGQKNTSSALPEISSPNSGMILYMLMNENISNYDKKKKYNDSHEDKKYPYVFYDPWFKGSENEKIEYYPLPRNITISENTEGELSVNMDAKMDSTGVLTLKFINSEDGEKKDNKYSIELKMQCNEEPKYSKESEAGDLVEKKTYIFTFETKSLEKR
;
A
#
# COMPACT_ATOMS: atom_id res chain seq x y z
N MET A 1 69.82 54.06 -0.81
CA MET A 1 69.29 52.88 -0.09
C MET A 1 68.05 53.28 0.67
N SER A 2 66.89 52.67 0.38
CA SER A 2 65.59 53.08 0.91
C SER A 2 65.53 52.92 2.44
N ALA A 3 64.88 53.86 3.12
CA ALA A 3 64.75 53.91 4.58
C ALA A 3 64.15 52.63 5.20
N ALA A 4 63.38 51.86 4.42
CA ALA A 4 62.82 50.58 4.83
C ALA A 4 63.92 49.52 5.10
N VAL A 5 64.96 49.48 4.27
CA VAL A 5 66.09 48.54 4.42
C VAL A 5 66.92 48.85 5.67
N LYS A 6 67.00 50.14 6.05
CA LYS A 6 67.70 50.58 7.27
C LYS A 6 66.92 50.23 8.55
N LYS A 7 65.59 50.27 8.51
CA LYS A 7 64.75 49.81 9.63
C LYS A 7 64.78 48.29 9.78
N LEU A 8 64.76 47.53 8.69
CA LEU A 8 64.87 46.06 8.72
C LEU A 8 66.18 45.55 9.35
N LYS A 9 67.27 46.33 9.30
CA LYS A 9 68.57 46.01 9.92
C LYS A 9 68.72 46.46 11.38
N SER A 10 67.71 47.12 11.95
CA SER A 10 67.71 47.64 13.32
C SER A 10 66.93 46.69 14.24
N ASN A 11 67.39 46.51 15.49
CA ASN A 11 66.67 45.73 16.51
C ASN A 11 65.18 46.16 16.65
N SER A 12 64.88 47.44 16.46
CA SER A 12 63.51 47.97 16.49
C SER A 12 62.67 47.54 15.27
N GLY A 13 63.26 47.41 14.08
CA GLY A 13 62.54 46.94 12.90
C GLY A 13 62.44 45.42 12.81
N ALA A 14 63.36 44.69 13.44
CA ALA A 14 63.25 43.24 13.62
C ALA A 14 62.01 42.88 14.48
N THR A 15 61.76 43.63 15.56
CA THR A 15 60.55 43.47 16.39
C THR A 15 59.27 43.79 15.61
N LEU A 16 59.27 44.85 14.78
CA LEU A 16 58.15 45.18 13.92
C LEU A 16 57.85 44.08 12.90
N MET A 17 58.90 43.49 12.30
CA MET A 17 58.77 42.40 11.35
C MET A 17 58.22 41.13 12.02
N MET A 18 58.65 40.83 13.25
CA MET A 18 58.11 39.72 14.04
C MET A 18 56.62 39.90 14.37
N ALA A 19 56.19 41.11 14.74
CA ALA A 19 54.78 41.38 15.01
C ALA A 19 53.90 41.21 13.77
N LEU A 20 54.38 41.64 12.59
CA LEU A 20 53.67 41.53 11.33
C LEU A 20 53.58 40.06 10.86
N LEU A 21 54.66 39.29 11.08
CA LEU A 21 54.70 37.85 10.80
C LEU A 21 53.76 37.06 11.73
N PHE A 22 53.69 37.44 13.01
CA PHE A 22 52.71 36.90 13.95
C PHE A 22 51.27 37.16 13.49
N PHE A 23 50.96 38.39 13.06
CA PHE A 23 49.64 38.74 12.54
C PHE A 23 49.28 37.94 11.28
N ALA A 24 50.24 37.71 10.38
CA ALA A 24 50.06 36.90 9.18
C ALA A 24 49.79 35.42 9.52
N ILE A 25 50.52 34.83 10.46
CA ILE A 25 50.28 33.46 10.93
C ILE A 25 48.89 33.34 11.58
N CYS A 26 48.51 34.32 12.41
CA CYS A 26 47.18 34.37 13.00
C CYS A 26 46.08 34.48 11.93
N ALA A 27 46.26 35.31 10.91
CA ALA A 27 45.28 35.46 9.82
C ALA A 27 45.12 34.16 9.00
N VAL A 28 46.22 33.48 8.68
CA VAL A 28 46.19 32.20 7.95
C VAL A 28 45.55 31.10 8.79
N THR A 29 45.94 30.97 10.05
CA THR A 29 45.41 29.95 10.96
C THR A 29 43.92 30.20 11.25
N GLY A 30 43.53 31.45 11.49
CA GLY A 30 42.13 31.84 11.68
C GLY A 30 41.26 31.53 10.45
N SER A 31 41.77 31.83 9.26
CA SER A 31 41.10 31.51 8.00
C SER A 31 40.94 30.01 7.79
N MET A 32 41.96 29.21 8.14
CA MET A 32 41.92 27.75 8.00
C MET A 32 40.94 27.09 8.98
N ILE A 33 40.83 27.60 10.21
CA ILE A 33 39.85 27.14 11.19
C ILE A 33 38.43 27.47 10.70
N LEU A 34 38.19 28.70 10.22
CA LEU A 34 36.90 29.11 9.66
C LEU A 34 36.51 28.24 8.47
N LEU A 35 37.42 28.03 7.49
CA LEU A 35 37.17 27.17 6.33
C LEU A 35 36.82 25.74 6.74
N SER A 36 37.56 25.17 7.71
CA SER A 36 37.31 23.81 8.20
C SER A 36 35.97 23.69 8.92
N ALA A 37 35.62 24.70 9.73
CA ALA A 37 34.34 24.77 10.42
C ALA A 37 33.17 24.92 9.44
N THR A 38 33.29 25.80 8.43
CA THR A 38 32.26 26.00 7.40
C THR A 38 32.07 24.74 6.54
N ALA A 39 33.16 24.08 6.14
CA ALA A 39 33.09 22.82 5.39
C ALA A 39 32.44 21.69 6.20
N THR A 40 32.76 21.61 7.51
CA THR A 40 32.17 20.60 8.40
C THR A 40 30.71 20.90 8.72
N ALA A 41 30.36 22.16 8.98
CA ALA A 41 28.98 22.57 9.26
C ALA A 41 28.05 22.31 8.08
N GLY A 42 28.49 22.64 6.86
CA GLY A 42 27.73 22.35 5.64
C GLY A 42 27.57 20.86 5.36
N ARG A 43 28.60 20.05 5.65
CA ARG A 43 28.51 18.58 5.50
C ARG A 43 27.60 17.95 6.55
N LEU A 44 27.65 18.45 7.79
CA LEU A 44 26.85 17.92 8.91
C LEU A 44 25.36 18.24 8.73
N SER A 45 25.01 19.44 8.23
CA SER A 45 23.61 19.77 7.92
C SER A 45 23.05 18.90 6.80
N VAL A 46 23.80 18.70 5.70
CA VAL A 46 23.38 17.82 4.60
C VAL A 46 23.23 16.37 5.06
N MET A 47 24.16 15.84 5.86
CA MET A 47 24.04 14.48 6.42
C MET A 47 22.80 14.33 7.29
N ARG A 48 22.50 15.31 8.13
CA ARG A 48 21.32 15.30 9.01
C ARG A 48 20.02 15.26 8.21
N ASP A 49 19.90 16.11 7.19
CA ASP A 49 18.71 16.16 6.32
C ASP A 49 18.53 14.84 5.55
N THR A 50 19.64 14.25 5.10
CA THR A 50 19.68 12.96 4.38
C THR A 50 19.21 11.81 5.26
N ASP A 51 19.72 11.73 6.49
CA ASP A 51 19.33 10.70 7.46
C ASP A 51 17.85 10.85 7.85
N GLN A 52 17.39 12.08 8.10
CA GLN A 52 15.99 12.36 8.44
C GLN A 52 15.03 11.90 7.34
N ASN A 53 15.31 12.20 6.07
CA ASN A 53 14.47 11.78 4.95
C ASN A 53 14.40 10.25 4.82
N TYR A 54 15.53 9.57 4.99
CA TYR A 54 15.57 8.10 4.97
C TYR A 54 14.75 7.50 6.11
N TYR A 55 14.91 8.01 7.33
CA TYR A 55 14.16 7.53 8.49
C TYR A 55 12.67 7.84 8.40
N ALA A 56 12.27 8.95 7.78
CA ALA A 56 10.87 9.29 7.54
C ALA A 56 10.21 8.24 6.63
N VAL A 57 10.80 7.96 5.47
CA VAL A 57 10.29 6.96 4.52
C VAL A 57 10.27 5.57 5.17
N ARG A 58 11.32 5.19 5.91
CA ARG A 58 11.40 3.90 6.61
C ARG A 58 10.34 3.77 7.70
N SER A 59 10.11 4.83 8.48
CA SER A 59 9.12 4.84 9.55
C SER A 59 7.70 4.77 8.99
N ALA A 60 7.41 5.53 7.93
CA ALA A 60 6.15 5.45 7.20
C ALA A 60 5.89 4.04 6.66
N THR A 61 6.91 3.42 6.06
CA THR A 61 6.80 2.06 5.53
C THR A 61 6.52 1.04 6.64
N LYS A 62 7.29 1.09 7.73
CA LYS A 62 7.09 0.20 8.90
C LYS A 62 5.75 0.42 9.59
N PHE A 63 5.27 1.66 9.62
CA PHE A 63 3.94 1.98 10.13
C PHE A 63 2.87 1.29 9.30
N VAL A 64 2.87 1.44 7.97
CA VAL A 64 1.89 0.82 7.08
C VAL A 64 1.99 -0.70 7.11
N GLU A 65 3.20 -1.27 7.07
CA GLU A 65 3.43 -2.71 7.25
C GLU A 65 2.74 -3.22 8.51
N LYS A 66 2.94 -2.53 9.65
CA LYS A 66 2.31 -2.90 10.92
C LYS A 66 0.79 -2.78 10.88
N GLN A 67 0.23 -1.77 10.22
CA GLN A 67 -1.22 -1.61 10.10
C GLN A 67 -1.85 -2.72 9.25
N LEU A 68 -1.20 -3.13 8.15
CA LEU A 68 -1.71 -4.16 7.25
C LEU A 68 -1.52 -5.58 7.80
N ASN A 69 -0.50 -5.80 8.63
CA ASN A 69 -0.29 -7.06 9.34
C ASN A 69 -1.12 -7.19 10.64
N LYS A 70 -2.02 -6.24 10.95
CA LYS A 70 -2.93 -6.38 12.11
C LYS A 70 -3.91 -7.54 11.88
N LYS A 71 -4.56 -7.98 12.97
CA LYS A 71 -5.67 -8.96 12.96
C LYS A 71 -6.96 -8.43 12.29
N GLU A 72 -6.85 -7.41 11.44
CA GLU A 72 -7.94 -6.86 10.65
C GLU A 72 -7.80 -7.41 9.23
N TYR A 73 -8.87 -7.99 8.70
CA TYR A 73 -8.89 -8.50 7.33
C TYR A 73 -10.22 -8.22 6.65
N ILE A 74 -10.22 -8.39 5.33
CA ILE A 74 -11.41 -8.22 4.51
C ILE A 74 -11.96 -9.62 4.21
N GLU A 75 -13.26 -9.81 4.44
CA GLU A 75 -13.99 -10.98 3.95
C GLU A 75 -14.82 -10.58 2.73
N ALA A 76 -14.85 -11.43 1.70
CA ALA A 76 -15.84 -11.34 0.62
C ALA A 76 -16.71 -12.59 0.61
N GLU A 77 -18.02 -12.42 0.50
CA GLU A 77 -18.98 -13.51 0.61
C GLU A 77 -19.86 -13.58 -0.64
N GLU A 78 -19.84 -14.72 -1.34
CA GLU A 78 -20.76 -15.03 -2.43
C GLU A 78 -21.61 -16.27 -2.12
N LYS A 79 -22.81 -16.34 -2.71
CA LYS A 79 -23.78 -17.40 -2.44
C LYS A 79 -24.40 -17.94 -3.71
N VAL A 80 -24.76 -19.22 -3.67
CA VAL A 80 -25.61 -19.87 -4.67
C VAL A 80 -26.76 -20.54 -3.95
N ARG A 81 -27.99 -20.11 -4.25
CA ARG A 81 -29.21 -20.74 -3.77
C ARG A 81 -29.73 -21.69 -4.85
N LYS A 82 -29.98 -22.94 -4.47
CA LYS A 82 -30.59 -23.97 -5.32
C LYS A 82 -32.02 -24.21 -4.85
N HIS A 83 -32.97 -23.80 -5.67
CA HIS A 83 -34.40 -24.06 -5.48
C HIS A 83 -34.83 -25.26 -6.34
N VAL A 84 -35.59 -26.18 -5.76
CA VAL A 84 -36.08 -27.38 -6.44
C VAL A 84 -37.60 -27.44 -6.31
N GLU A 85 -38.29 -27.41 -7.44
CA GLU A 85 -39.75 -27.45 -7.51
C GLU A 85 -40.22 -28.67 -8.32
N MET A 86 -41.34 -29.28 -7.93
CA MET A 86 -42.01 -30.30 -8.73
C MET A 86 -43.12 -29.65 -9.56
N VAL A 87 -42.91 -29.54 -10.87
CA VAL A 87 -43.88 -28.95 -11.79
C VAL A 87 -44.73 -30.07 -12.39
N PRO A 88 -46.07 -30.01 -12.29
CA PRO A 88 -46.94 -30.99 -12.94
C PRO A 88 -46.88 -30.81 -14.47
N ILE A 89 -46.79 -31.93 -15.18
CA ILE A 89 -46.87 -32.02 -16.63
C ILE A 89 -48.09 -32.86 -16.98
N THR A 90 -49.07 -32.23 -17.64
CA THR A 90 -50.24 -32.91 -18.17
C THR A 90 -49.98 -33.34 -19.59
N ASP A 91 -50.12 -34.65 -19.85
CA ASP A 91 -50.08 -35.18 -21.21
C ASP A 91 -51.29 -34.68 -22.01
N PRO A 92 -51.09 -33.97 -23.14
CA PRO A 92 -52.18 -33.36 -23.91
C PRO A 92 -53.09 -34.40 -24.60
N VAL A 93 -52.65 -35.66 -24.71
CA VAL A 93 -53.38 -36.74 -25.38
C VAL A 93 -54.03 -37.68 -24.37
N THR A 94 -53.33 -38.05 -23.30
CA THR A 94 -53.83 -39.03 -22.31
C THR A 94 -54.48 -38.41 -21.08
N GLY A 95 -54.28 -37.11 -20.83
CA GLY A 95 -54.78 -36.43 -19.63
C GLY A 95 -54.08 -36.84 -18.33
N ASN A 96 -53.09 -37.74 -18.41
CA ASN A 96 -52.31 -38.18 -17.25
C ASN A 96 -51.41 -37.05 -16.74
N VAL A 97 -51.32 -36.91 -15.42
CA VAL A 97 -50.40 -35.98 -14.76
C VAL A 97 -49.13 -36.73 -14.38
N SER A 98 -48.01 -36.30 -14.93
CA SER A 98 -46.67 -36.65 -14.44
C SER A 98 -46.04 -35.45 -13.75
N TYR A 99 -44.93 -35.64 -13.04
CA TYR A 99 -44.20 -34.55 -12.38
C TYR A 99 -42.79 -34.45 -12.98
N LYS A 100 -42.35 -33.24 -13.29
CA LYS A 100 -40.98 -32.94 -13.66
C LYS A 100 -40.34 -32.09 -12.57
N THR A 101 -39.12 -32.45 -12.19
CA THR A 101 -38.30 -31.62 -11.31
C THR A 101 -37.74 -30.44 -12.11
N LYS A 102 -38.02 -29.23 -11.65
CA LYS A 102 -37.41 -27.98 -12.12
C LYS A 102 -36.38 -27.54 -11.08
N THR A 103 -35.14 -27.26 -11.52
CA THR A 103 -34.08 -26.77 -10.64
C THR A 103 -33.66 -25.37 -11.09
N THR A 104 -33.70 -24.42 -10.16
CA THR A 104 -33.29 -23.03 -10.37
C THR A 104 -32.10 -22.70 -9.49
N TYR A 105 -31.06 -22.12 -10.09
CA TYR A 105 -29.90 -21.60 -9.37
C TYR A 105 -29.94 -20.08 -9.37
N ILE A 106 -29.80 -19.48 -8.18
CA ILE A 106 -29.75 -18.03 -7.98
C ILE A 106 -28.38 -17.70 -7.39
N TYR A 107 -27.56 -16.99 -8.16
CA TYR A 107 -26.25 -16.51 -7.72
C TYR A 107 -26.39 -15.13 -7.09
N THR A 108 -25.71 -14.92 -5.96
CA THR A 108 -25.56 -13.63 -5.30
C THR A 108 -24.10 -13.20 -5.37
N PRO A 109 -23.79 -12.05 -6.01
CA PRO A 109 -22.44 -11.53 -6.12
C PRO A 109 -21.73 -11.30 -4.78
N PRO A 110 -20.39 -11.18 -4.79
CA PRO A 110 -19.62 -11.01 -3.57
C PRO A 110 -19.95 -9.69 -2.84
N VAL A 111 -20.20 -9.79 -1.54
CA VAL A 111 -20.34 -8.64 -0.63
C VAL A 111 -19.13 -8.61 0.32
N PHE A 112 -18.58 -7.41 0.55
CA PHE A 112 -17.38 -7.25 1.38
C PHE A 112 -17.70 -6.84 2.80
N TYR A 113 -16.90 -7.32 3.74
CA TYR A 113 -16.98 -7.00 5.16
C TYR A 113 -15.58 -6.72 5.71
N LYS A 114 -15.46 -5.73 6.58
CA LYS A 114 -14.26 -5.58 7.43
C LYS A 114 -14.46 -6.44 8.67
N VAL A 115 -13.48 -7.28 8.98
CA VAL A 115 -13.49 -8.14 10.17
C VAL A 115 -12.31 -7.77 11.06
N GLU A 116 -12.59 -7.54 12.33
CA GLU A 116 -11.60 -7.32 13.37
C GLU A 116 -11.62 -8.51 14.33
N VAL A 117 -10.46 -9.10 14.60
CA VAL A 117 -10.34 -10.20 15.57
C VAL A 117 -9.68 -9.68 16.84
N ASP A 118 -10.40 -9.80 17.95
CA ASP A 118 -9.88 -9.38 19.25
C ASP A 118 -8.84 -10.37 19.81
N ASP A 119 -8.32 -10.07 21.01
CA ASP A 119 -7.31 -10.91 21.66
C ASP A 119 -7.85 -12.24 22.18
N SER A 120 -9.18 -12.40 22.24
CA SER A 120 -9.86 -13.65 22.60
C SER A 120 -10.17 -14.55 21.40
N GLY A 121 -9.94 -14.04 20.18
CA GLY A 121 -10.27 -14.74 18.93
C GLY A 121 -11.72 -14.53 18.47
N GLN A 122 -12.48 -13.65 19.15
CA GLN A 122 -13.84 -13.31 18.74
C GLN A 122 -13.80 -12.37 17.53
N LYS A 123 -14.59 -12.70 16.50
CA LYS A 123 -14.70 -11.91 15.28
C LYS A 123 -15.77 -10.82 15.44
N ASN A 124 -15.37 -9.58 15.26
CA ASN A 124 -16.28 -8.44 15.12
C ASN A 124 -16.37 -8.10 13.63
N THR A 125 -17.51 -8.43 13.03
CA THR A 125 -17.77 -8.18 11.61
C THR A 125 -18.55 -6.88 11.47
N SER A 126 -18.00 -5.93 10.71
CA SER A 126 -18.70 -4.70 10.37
C SER A 126 -19.90 -4.96 9.46
N SER A 127 -20.80 -3.98 9.33
CA SER A 127 -21.81 -3.98 8.25
C SER A 127 -21.13 -4.10 6.89
N ALA A 128 -21.87 -4.62 5.89
CA ALA A 128 -21.41 -4.69 4.51
C ALA A 128 -20.76 -3.37 4.08
N LEU A 129 -19.54 -3.44 3.57
CA LEU A 129 -18.80 -2.28 3.12
C LEU A 129 -19.47 -1.72 1.86
N PRO A 130 -19.66 -0.39 1.76
CA PRO A 130 -20.25 0.21 0.58
C PRO A 130 -19.36 -0.02 -0.64
N GLU A 131 -19.96 -0.13 -1.81
CA GLU A 131 -19.20 -0.14 -3.07
C GLU A 131 -18.41 1.17 -3.17
N ILE A 132 -17.10 1.05 -3.38
CA ILE A 132 -16.23 2.22 -3.46
C ILE A 132 -16.38 2.85 -4.83
N SER A 133 -16.79 4.12 -4.87
CA SER A 133 -16.90 4.92 -6.09
C SER A 133 -15.60 5.64 -6.50
N SER A 134 -14.55 5.61 -5.66
CA SER A 134 -13.29 6.33 -5.90
C SER A 134 -12.07 5.59 -5.34
N PRO A 135 -10.93 5.53 -6.08
CA PRO A 135 -9.67 4.90 -5.62
C PRO A 135 -9.18 5.35 -4.22
N ASN A 136 -9.60 6.55 -3.81
CA ASN A 136 -9.16 7.20 -2.57
C ASN A 136 -9.87 6.67 -1.31
N SER A 137 -11.07 6.10 -1.46
CA SER A 137 -11.94 5.70 -0.34
C SER A 137 -11.89 4.19 -0.11
N GLY A 138 -10.75 3.66 0.34
CA GLY A 138 -10.60 2.21 0.62
C GLY A 138 -9.82 1.46 -0.47
N MET A 139 -8.64 1.97 -0.82
CA MET A 139 -7.73 1.46 -1.85
C MET A 139 -7.63 -0.08 -1.93
N ILE A 140 -7.47 -0.79 -0.81
CA ILE A 140 -7.36 -2.25 -0.83
C ILE A 140 -8.61 -2.88 -1.43
N LEU A 141 -9.78 -2.41 -0.99
CA LEU A 141 -11.05 -2.87 -1.53
C LEU A 141 -11.21 -2.44 -3.00
N TYR A 142 -10.77 -1.24 -3.39
CA TYR A 142 -10.73 -0.82 -4.80
C TYR A 142 -9.85 -1.77 -5.66
N MET A 143 -8.68 -2.17 -5.17
CA MET A 143 -7.79 -3.13 -5.85
C MET A 143 -8.42 -4.52 -5.94
N LEU A 144 -9.07 -4.99 -4.87
CA LEU A 144 -9.80 -6.26 -4.86
C LEU A 144 -10.98 -6.26 -5.84
N MET A 145 -11.56 -5.10 -6.14
CA MET A 145 -12.65 -4.92 -7.11
C MET A 145 -12.18 -4.64 -8.54
N ASN A 146 -10.88 -4.46 -8.77
CA ASN A 146 -10.35 -4.04 -10.06
C ASN A 146 -10.48 -5.15 -11.10
N GLU A 147 -11.10 -4.86 -12.25
CA GLU A 147 -11.30 -5.83 -13.32
C GLU A 147 -10.01 -6.34 -13.94
N ASN A 148 -8.89 -5.61 -13.85
CA ASN A 148 -7.58 -6.04 -14.33
C ASN A 148 -6.77 -6.77 -13.25
N ILE A 149 -7.38 -7.21 -12.15
CA ILE A 149 -6.66 -7.89 -11.07
C ILE A 149 -7.49 -9.08 -10.59
N SER A 150 -8.80 -8.86 -10.44
CA SER A 150 -9.73 -9.85 -9.93
C SER A 150 -10.86 -10.18 -10.91
N ASN A 151 -11.52 -11.30 -10.62
CA ASN A 151 -12.76 -11.71 -11.27
C ASN A 151 -14.00 -11.03 -10.66
N TYR A 152 -13.84 -10.00 -9.82
CA TYR A 152 -14.96 -9.32 -9.16
C TYR A 152 -16.01 -8.82 -10.17
N ASP A 153 -15.58 -8.13 -11.21
CA ASP A 153 -16.48 -7.58 -12.23
C ASP A 153 -17.22 -8.67 -13.02
N LYS A 154 -16.53 -9.78 -13.32
CA LYS A 154 -17.11 -10.98 -13.95
C LYS A 154 -18.18 -11.60 -13.05
N LYS A 155 -17.87 -11.74 -11.76
CA LYS A 155 -18.79 -12.23 -10.73
C LYS A 155 -19.99 -11.29 -10.56
N LYS A 156 -19.78 -9.98 -10.48
CA LYS A 156 -20.84 -8.96 -10.33
C LYS A 156 -21.80 -8.90 -11.52
N LYS A 157 -21.26 -8.98 -12.74
CA LYS A 157 -22.06 -8.94 -13.98
C LYS A 157 -22.84 -10.25 -14.23
N TYR A 158 -22.55 -11.32 -13.49
CA TYR A 158 -23.29 -12.57 -13.55
C TYR A 158 -24.67 -12.41 -12.91
N ASN A 159 -25.62 -11.91 -13.70
CA ASN A 159 -27.01 -11.67 -13.29
C ASN A 159 -27.93 -12.69 -13.97
N ASP A 160 -27.70 -13.97 -13.69
CA ASP A 160 -28.29 -15.05 -14.47
C ASP A 160 -28.98 -16.05 -13.53
N SER A 161 -30.32 -15.91 -13.44
CA SER A 161 -31.20 -16.99 -12.98
C SER A 161 -31.36 -17.95 -14.14
N HIS A 162 -30.84 -19.17 -14.02
CA HIS A 162 -30.92 -20.17 -15.08
C HIS A 162 -31.89 -21.27 -14.65
N GLU A 163 -33.02 -21.35 -15.35
CA GLU A 163 -33.92 -22.49 -15.29
C GLU A 163 -33.33 -23.64 -16.09
N ASP A 164 -33.27 -24.84 -15.49
CA ASP A 164 -32.88 -26.08 -16.16
C ASP A 164 -31.48 -26.08 -16.83
N LYS A 165 -30.46 -26.04 -15.97
CA LYS A 165 -29.13 -26.70 -16.11
C LYS A 165 -27.93 -25.83 -16.54
N LYS A 166 -27.43 -25.00 -15.62
CA LYS A 166 -25.99 -24.96 -15.33
C LYS A 166 -25.76 -24.36 -13.94
N TYR A 167 -24.97 -25.03 -13.11
CA TYR A 167 -24.47 -24.42 -11.88
C TYR A 167 -23.65 -23.16 -12.27
N PRO A 168 -23.78 -22.03 -11.56
CA PRO A 168 -23.08 -20.79 -11.90
C PRO A 168 -21.57 -20.98 -11.84
N TYR A 169 -20.94 -21.12 -13.01
CA TYR A 169 -19.52 -21.43 -13.12
C TYR A 169 -18.64 -20.35 -12.48
N VAL A 170 -19.12 -19.10 -12.45
CA VAL A 170 -18.46 -17.97 -11.81
C VAL A 170 -18.20 -18.17 -10.31
N PHE A 171 -18.95 -19.06 -9.64
CA PHE A 171 -18.73 -19.39 -8.23
C PHE A 171 -17.41 -20.16 -8.00
N TYR A 172 -16.93 -20.89 -9.01
CA TYR A 172 -15.66 -21.61 -8.97
C TYR A 172 -14.48 -20.78 -9.45
N ASP A 173 -14.73 -19.64 -10.10
CA ASP A 173 -13.64 -18.76 -10.51
C ASP A 173 -12.85 -18.30 -9.26
N PRO A 174 -11.50 -18.33 -9.32
CA PRO A 174 -10.65 -17.78 -8.27
C PRO A 174 -10.89 -16.28 -8.13
N TRP A 175 -10.52 -15.70 -6.99
CA TRP A 175 -10.65 -14.25 -6.85
C TRP A 175 -9.73 -13.52 -7.82
N PHE A 176 -8.46 -13.90 -7.83
CA PHE A 176 -7.43 -13.29 -8.67
C PHE A 176 -7.30 -13.98 -10.04
N LYS A 177 -6.92 -13.21 -11.08
CA LYS A 177 -6.83 -13.71 -12.47
C LYS A 177 -5.59 -14.57 -12.76
N GLY A 178 -4.52 -14.47 -11.98
CA GLY A 178 -3.25 -15.16 -12.23
C GLY A 178 -2.32 -14.40 -13.19
N SER A 179 -1.22 -15.02 -13.65
CA SER A 179 -0.09 -14.34 -14.33
C SER A 179 -0.32 -13.99 -15.81
N GLU A 180 -1.48 -13.44 -16.18
CA GLU A 180 -1.66 -12.91 -17.53
C GLU A 180 -1.10 -11.48 -17.61
N ASN A 181 -0.46 -11.15 -18.74
CA ASN A 181 0.26 -9.88 -18.95
C ASN A 181 -0.64 -8.66 -18.74
N GLU A 182 -0.58 -8.06 -17.56
CA GLU A 182 -1.35 -6.86 -17.23
C GLU A 182 -0.44 -5.63 -17.08
N LYS A 183 -0.86 -4.53 -17.73
CA LYS A 183 -0.32 -3.21 -17.46
C LYS A 183 -0.91 -2.73 -16.14
N ILE A 184 -0.13 -2.83 -15.07
CA ILE A 184 -0.54 -2.35 -13.75
C ILE A 184 0.16 -1.01 -13.50
N GLU A 185 -0.61 0.07 -13.50
CA GLU A 185 -0.13 1.40 -13.15
C GLU A 185 -0.19 1.64 -11.64
N TYR A 186 0.71 2.49 -11.14
CA TYR A 186 0.67 2.95 -9.76
C TYR A 186 -0.46 3.95 -9.56
N TYR A 187 -1.22 3.78 -8.49
CA TYR A 187 -2.23 4.73 -8.07
C TYR A 187 -1.66 5.58 -6.93
N PRO A 188 -1.63 6.92 -7.07
CA PRO A 188 -1.18 7.80 -6.01
C PRO A 188 -2.18 7.79 -4.86
N LEU A 189 -1.69 7.76 -3.62
CA LEU A 189 -2.56 7.82 -2.45
C LEU A 189 -2.70 9.25 -1.95
N PRO A 190 -3.93 9.71 -1.65
CA PRO A 190 -4.19 11.07 -1.19
C PRO A 190 -3.68 11.32 0.24
N ARG A 191 -3.06 10.34 0.87
CA ARG A 191 -2.54 10.44 2.24
C ARG A 191 -1.03 10.63 2.21
N ASN A 192 -0.64 11.88 2.41
CA ASN A 192 0.71 12.19 2.86
C ASN A 192 0.84 11.73 4.31
N ILE A 193 1.87 10.95 4.61
CA ILE A 193 2.22 10.62 5.99
C ILE A 193 3.09 11.76 6.49
N THR A 194 2.49 12.64 7.29
CA THR A 194 3.21 13.70 8.01
C THR A 194 3.90 13.11 9.23
N ILE A 195 5.20 13.34 9.36
CA ILE A 195 5.98 13.05 10.55
C ILE A 195 6.42 14.41 11.14
N SER A 196 5.81 14.79 12.26
CA SER A 196 6.19 16.01 12.98
C SER A 196 7.26 15.67 14.02
N GLU A 197 8.50 16.15 13.82
CA GLU A 197 9.43 16.35 14.93
C GLU A 197 9.23 17.75 15.52
N ASN A 198 9.38 17.88 16.84
CA ASN A 198 9.20 19.14 17.53
C ASN A 198 10.05 20.26 16.89
N THR A 199 9.37 21.36 16.59
CA THR A 199 9.86 22.73 16.35
C THR A 199 10.54 23.12 15.03
N GLU A 200 11.07 22.23 14.17
CA GLU A 200 11.64 22.68 12.87
C GLU A 200 11.48 21.62 11.76
N GLY A 201 10.41 21.71 10.97
CA GLY A 201 10.22 21.00 9.69
C GLY A 201 9.18 19.88 9.71
N GLU A 202 8.16 20.00 8.86
CA GLU A 202 7.17 18.93 8.63
C GLU A 202 7.68 18.02 7.51
N LEU A 203 7.97 16.74 7.82
CA LEU A 203 8.39 15.77 6.80
C LEU A 203 7.16 15.07 6.23
N SER A 204 6.96 15.18 4.91
CA SER A 204 5.85 14.54 4.19
C SER A 204 6.36 13.37 3.35
N VAL A 205 5.71 12.21 3.50
CA VAL A 205 5.96 11.01 2.69
C VAL A 205 4.73 10.69 1.86
N ASN A 206 4.91 10.70 0.53
CA ASN A 206 3.92 10.24 -0.44
C ASN A 206 3.96 8.71 -0.53
N MET A 207 2.80 8.11 -0.80
CA MET A 207 2.67 6.67 -0.98
C MET A 207 1.94 6.39 -2.29
N ASP A 208 2.50 5.53 -3.12
CA ASP A 208 1.86 4.99 -4.31
C ASP A 208 1.62 3.50 -4.10
N ALA A 209 0.59 2.95 -4.74
CA ALA A 209 0.26 1.54 -4.58
C ALA A 209 -0.17 0.89 -5.89
N LYS A 210 0.18 -0.39 -6.04
CA LYS A 210 -0.29 -1.24 -7.12
C LYS A 210 -0.45 -2.68 -6.63
N MET A 211 -1.36 -3.43 -7.22
CA MET A 211 -1.52 -4.86 -6.95
C MET A 211 -1.52 -5.60 -8.29
N ASP A 212 -0.85 -6.76 -8.33
CA ASP A 212 -0.90 -7.63 -9.50
C ASP A 212 -1.99 -8.70 -9.39
N SER A 213 -2.29 -9.33 -10.52
CA SER A 213 -3.24 -10.45 -10.63
C SER A 213 -2.80 -11.74 -9.95
N THR A 214 -1.64 -11.75 -9.29
CA THR A 214 -1.26 -12.82 -8.36
C THR A 214 -1.52 -12.44 -6.89
N GLY A 215 -2.08 -11.25 -6.66
CA GLY A 215 -2.36 -10.71 -5.33
C GLY A 215 -1.16 -10.06 -4.66
N VAL A 216 -0.06 -9.79 -5.37
CA VAL A 216 1.09 -9.07 -4.76
C VAL A 216 0.82 -7.57 -4.78
N LEU A 217 0.59 -7.02 -3.58
CA LEU A 217 0.52 -5.58 -3.33
C LEU A 217 1.93 -5.00 -3.22
N THR A 218 2.26 -4.02 -4.06
CA THR A 218 3.49 -3.22 -3.96
C THR A 218 3.12 -1.80 -3.55
N LEU A 219 3.59 -1.39 -2.38
CA LEU A 219 3.49 -0.02 -1.89
C LEU A 219 4.85 0.66 -2.04
N LYS A 220 4.87 1.85 -2.66
CA LYS A 220 6.07 2.65 -2.86
C LYS A 220 5.96 3.92 -2.04
N PHE A 221 6.92 4.13 -1.15
CA PHE A 221 6.97 5.30 -0.27
C PHE A 221 8.06 6.24 -0.77
N ILE A 222 7.74 7.53 -0.93
CA ILE A 222 8.63 8.54 -1.50
C ILE A 222 8.52 9.81 -0.66
N ASN A 223 9.65 10.36 -0.23
CA ASN A 223 9.69 11.69 0.40
C ASN A 223 9.26 12.79 -0.60
N SER A 224 8.44 13.77 -0.18
CA SER A 224 8.01 14.87 -1.04
C SER A 224 9.10 15.90 -1.28
N GLU A 225 9.20 16.41 -2.51
CA GLU A 225 10.15 17.46 -2.90
C GLU A 225 10.02 18.70 -2.01
N ASP A 226 10.99 18.93 -1.14
CA ASP A 226 11.26 20.27 -0.63
C ASP A 226 12.42 20.87 -1.43
N GLY A 227 12.17 22.06 -1.99
CA GLY A 227 12.99 22.88 -2.88
C GLY A 227 14.47 22.51 -3.18
N GLU A 228 14.80 22.56 -4.47
CA GLU A 228 16.16 22.63 -5.07
C GLU A 228 17.16 21.47 -4.85
N LYS A 229 16.98 20.58 -3.86
CA LYS A 229 17.91 19.46 -3.61
C LYS A 229 17.42 18.13 -4.19
N LYS A 230 17.68 17.90 -5.49
CA LYS A 230 17.35 16.64 -6.19
C LYS A 230 18.04 15.38 -5.63
N ASP A 231 19.06 15.54 -4.80
CA ASP A 231 19.95 14.44 -4.37
C ASP A 231 19.44 13.66 -3.15
N ASN A 232 18.34 14.08 -2.50
CA ASN A 232 17.84 13.49 -1.25
C ASN A 232 16.52 12.73 -1.36
N LYS A 233 16.27 12.13 -2.54
CA LYS A 233 15.09 11.31 -2.78
C LYS A 233 15.32 9.87 -2.31
N TYR A 234 14.59 9.46 -1.27
CA TYR A 234 14.52 8.07 -0.84
C TYR A 234 13.22 7.43 -1.29
N SER A 235 13.33 6.19 -1.79
CA SER A 235 12.18 5.35 -2.09
C SER A 235 12.31 4.01 -1.38
N ILE A 236 11.23 3.53 -0.77
CA ILE A 236 11.14 2.16 -0.25
C ILE A 236 9.95 1.48 -0.89
N GLU A 237 10.14 0.26 -1.39
CA GLU A 237 9.07 -0.61 -1.87
C GLU A 237 8.78 -1.69 -0.83
N LEU A 238 7.54 -1.74 -0.34
CA LEU A 238 7.00 -2.81 0.48
C LEU A 238 6.16 -3.71 -0.41
N LYS A 239 6.57 -4.98 -0.54
CA LYS A 239 5.81 -6.00 -1.26
C LYS A 239 5.12 -6.90 -0.26
N MET A 240 3.81 -7.07 -0.41
CA MET A 240 2.98 -7.92 0.44
C MET A 240 2.19 -8.89 -0.44
N GLN A 241 2.08 -10.15 -0.02
CA GLN A 241 1.18 -11.11 -0.65
C GLN A 241 -0.20 -10.99 -0.01
N CYS A 242 -1.23 -10.78 -0.84
CA CYS A 242 -2.60 -11.02 -0.45
C CYS A 242 -2.87 -12.53 -0.56
N ASN A 243 -3.06 -13.18 0.58
CA ASN A 243 -3.44 -14.60 0.64
C ASN A 243 -4.97 -14.70 0.57
N GLU A 244 -5.46 -15.58 -0.30
CA GLU A 244 -6.88 -15.91 -0.46
C GLU A 244 -7.14 -17.26 0.19
N GLU A 245 -7.96 -17.29 1.25
CA GLU A 245 -8.44 -18.55 1.85
C GLU A 245 -9.95 -18.73 1.60
N PRO A 246 -10.36 -19.52 0.59
CA PRO A 246 -11.77 -19.78 0.34
C PRO A 246 -12.33 -20.80 1.33
N LYS A 247 -13.36 -20.40 2.07
CA LYS A 247 -14.15 -21.27 2.97
C LYS A 247 -15.50 -21.58 2.37
N TYR A 248 -15.87 -22.85 2.37
CA TYR A 248 -17.13 -23.34 1.82
C TYR A 248 -18.05 -23.82 2.94
N SER A 249 -19.30 -23.35 2.93
CA SER A 249 -20.37 -23.92 3.77
C SER A 249 -21.60 -24.25 2.92
N LYS A 250 -22.39 -25.21 3.42
CA LYS A 250 -23.68 -25.58 2.84
C LYS A 250 -24.72 -25.58 3.94
N GLU A 251 -25.81 -24.86 3.71
CA GLU A 251 -26.87 -24.66 4.68
C GLU A 251 -28.23 -24.82 3.99
N SER A 252 -29.26 -25.15 4.76
CA SER A 252 -30.63 -25.27 4.26
C SER A 252 -31.43 -24.07 4.77
N GLU A 253 -31.88 -23.20 3.87
CA GLU A 253 -32.66 -22.01 4.20
C GLU A 253 -34.05 -22.10 3.57
N ALA A 254 -35.10 -22.19 4.39
CA ALA A 254 -36.50 -22.24 3.92
C ALA A 254 -36.80 -23.33 2.86
N GLY A 255 -36.08 -24.46 2.91
CA GLY A 255 -36.23 -25.57 1.96
C GLY A 255 -35.29 -25.51 0.74
N ASP A 256 -34.57 -24.40 0.56
CA ASP A 256 -33.53 -24.26 -0.46
C ASP A 256 -32.17 -24.71 0.07
N LEU A 257 -31.35 -25.31 -0.79
CA LEU A 257 -29.94 -25.53 -0.49
C LEU A 257 -29.15 -24.27 -0.83
N VAL A 258 -28.47 -23.69 0.15
CA VAL A 258 -27.60 -22.53 -0.02
C VAL A 258 -26.15 -22.96 0.13
N GLU A 259 -25.36 -22.73 -0.92
CA GLU A 259 -23.92 -22.89 -0.91
C GLU A 259 -23.27 -21.52 -0.77
N LYS A 260 -22.34 -21.40 0.17
CA LYS A 260 -21.69 -20.15 0.53
C LYS A 260 -20.19 -20.29 0.36
N LYS A 261 -19.56 -19.29 -0.26
CA LYS A 261 -18.11 -19.17 -0.39
C LYS A 261 -17.65 -17.86 0.20
N THR A 262 -16.81 -17.95 1.23
CA THR A 262 -16.22 -16.79 1.91
C THR A 262 -14.72 -16.74 1.62
N TYR A 263 -14.25 -15.66 1.03
CA TYR A 263 -12.85 -15.37 0.82
C TYR A 263 -12.33 -14.56 2.00
N ILE A 264 -11.23 -15.00 2.61
CA ILE A 264 -10.51 -14.24 3.64
C ILE A 264 -9.25 -13.68 3.00
N PHE A 265 -9.07 -12.36 3.03
CA PHE A 265 -7.90 -11.67 2.48
C PHE A 265 -6.97 -11.19 3.58
N THR A 266 -5.83 -11.85 3.73
CA THR A 266 -4.76 -11.44 4.65
C THR A 266 -3.54 -10.93 3.87
N PHE A 267 -2.78 -10.01 4.45
CA PHE A 267 -1.57 -9.49 3.85
C PHE A 267 -0.35 -9.96 4.63
N GLU A 268 0.63 -10.51 3.93
CA GLU A 268 1.89 -10.95 4.52
C GLU A 268 3.06 -10.24 3.84
N THR A 269 3.97 -9.66 4.61
CA THR A 269 5.17 -9.02 4.07
C THR A 269 6.05 -10.04 3.35
N LYS A 270 6.36 -9.80 2.07
CA LYS A 270 7.33 -10.56 1.29
C LYS A 270 8.72 -9.92 1.29
N SER A 271 8.80 -8.63 1.02
CA SER A 271 10.08 -7.93 0.98
C SER A 271 9.94 -6.44 1.28
N LEU A 272 11.06 -5.86 1.73
CA LEU A 272 11.26 -4.44 1.96
C LEU A 272 12.52 -4.01 1.22
N GLU A 273 12.37 -3.29 0.11
CA GLU A 273 13.48 -2.97 -0.81
C GLU A 273 13.74 -1.47 -0.82
N LYS A 274 14.99 -1.06 -0.55
CA LYS A 274 15.44 0.32 -0.76
C LYS A 274 15.71 0.54 -2.25
N ARG A 275 15.20 1.63 -2.80
CA ARG A 275 15.41 2.07 -4.19
C ARG A 275 16.09 3.42 -4.25
#